data_AF-A0A4Q5REJ9-F1
#
_entry.id   AF-A0A4Q5REJ9-F1
#
_cell.length_a   1.000
_cell.length_b   1.000
_cell.length_c   1.000
_cell.angle_alpha   90.00
_cell.angle_beta   90.00
_cell.angle_gamma   90.00
#
_symmetry.space_group_name_H-M   'P 1'
#
loop_
_entity.id
_entity.type
_entity.pdbx_description
1 polymer ?
#
loop_
_entity_poly.entity_id
_entity_poly.type
_entity_poly.pdbx_seq_one_letter_code
_entity_poly.pdbx_strand_id
1 'polypeptide(L)'
;MPGGDGLDLLRELQQLQRGAGVIITSARAGVDDRITGLELGAADYLPKPFYLPELSARIAALVRRRHYQGTNLLVVGALSVDVPARRASVAGRALTLTRIEFDLLLLLLANQSRVIYEGRDSRTPFGRCGRAVQLV
;
A
#
# COMPACT_ATOMS: atom_id res chain seq x y z
N MET A 1 10.18 -15.52 16.82
CA MET A 1 8.75 -15.43 17.21
C MET A 1 8.37 -16.74 17.90
N PRO A 2 7.35 -16.81 18.77
CA PRO A 2 6.89 -18.11 19.25
C PRO A 2 6.38 -18.91 18.03
N GLY A 3 7.12 -19.95 17.63
CA GLY A 3 6.81 -20.78 16.46
C GLY A 3 7.76 -20.68 15.25
N GLY A 4 8.78 -19.81 15.23
CA GLY A 4 9.75 -19.77 14.12
C GLY A 4 10.63 -18.51 14.04
N ASP A 5 11.61 -18.52 13.12
CA ASP A 5 12.43 -17.37 12.75
C ASP A 5 11.70 -16.50 11.71
N GLY A 6 11.71 -15.18 11.91
CA GLY A 6 11.09 -14.23 10.98
C GLY A 6 11.81 -14.17 9.63
N LEU A 7 13.08 -14.58 9.59
CA LEU A 7 13.84 -14.67 8.34
C LEU A 7 13.42 -15.86 7.47
N ASP A 8 13.02 -16.98 8.08
CA ASP A 8 12.49 -18.13 7.34
C ASP A 8 11.13 -17.79 6.70
N LEU A 9 10.27 -17.10 7.45
CA LEU A 9 9.02 -16.57 6.91
C LEU A 9 9.25 -15.60 5.75
N LEU A 10 10.28 -14.75 5.83
CA LEU A 10 10.65 -13.87 4.72
C LEU A 10 11.04 -14.66 3.47
N ARG A 11 11.85 -15.72 3.62
CA ARG A 11 12.23 -16.60 2.50
C ARG A 11 11.00 -17.23 1.84
N GLU A 12 10.08 -17.76 2.63
CA GLU A 12 8.84 -18.35 2.12
C GLU A 12 7.96 -17.31 1.41
N LEU A 13 7.79 -16.13 2.02
CA LEU A 13 7.00 -15.04 1.42
C LEU A 13 7.58 -14.57 0.08
N GLN A 14 8.90 -14.53 -0.06
CA GLN A 14 9.53 -14.18 -1.34
C GLN A 14 9.32 -15.22 -2.43
N GLN A 15 9.23 -16.50 -2.07
CA GLN A 15 8.91 -17.56 -3.01
C GLN A 15 7.45 -17.48 -3.47
N LEU A 16 6.52 -17.15 -2.56
CA LEU A 16 5.08 -17.10 -2.82
C LEU A 16 4.61 -15.80 -3.49
N GLN A 17 5.17 -14.64 -3.11
CA GLN A 17 4.78 -13.33 -3.63
C GLN A 17 6.02 -12.49 -3.99
N ARG A 18 6.53 -12.74 -5.20
CA ARG A 18 7.58 -11.92 -5.84
C ARG A 18 7.04 -10.51 -6.10
N GLY A 19 7.19 -9.62 -5.12
CA GLY A 19 6.66 -8.26 -5.21
C GLY A 19 6.04 -7.69 -3.93
N ALA A 20 6.01 -8.42 -2.82
CA ALA A 20 5.61 -7.87 -1.52
C ALA A 20 6.74 -7.04 -0.86
N GLY A 21 6.40 -5.84 -0.38
CA GLY A 21 7.30 -4.99 0.39
C GLY A 21 7.36 -5.39 1.85
N VAL A 22 8.47 -5.99 2.29
CA VAL A 22 8.64 -6.42 3.68
C VAL A 22 9.56 -5.46 4.43
N ILE A 23 9.11 -4.98 5.59
CA ILE A 23 9.94 -4.26 6.56
C ILE A 23 10.11 -5.19 7.76
N ILE A 24 11.36 -5.53 8.11
CA ILE A 24 11.64 -6.30 9.31
C ILE A 24 11.67 -5.35 10.51
N THR A 25 10.92 -5.69 11.57
CA THR A 25 11.05 -5.02 12.86
C THR A 25 11.51 -6.02 13.93
N SER A 26 12.65 -5.75 14.57
CA SER A 26 13.30 -6.74 15.44
C SER A 26 13.92 -6.09 16.68
N ALA A 27 13.90 -6.79 17.81
CA ALA A 27 14.69 -6.39 18.98
C ALA A 27 16.19 -6.63 18.78
N ARG A 28 16.57 -7.44 17.77
CA ARG A 28 17.96 -7.65 17.38
C ARG A 28 18.45 -6.47 16.55
N ALA A 29 19.42 -5.75 17.08
CA ALA A 29 20.01 -4.57 16.45
C ALA A 29 21.43 -4.82 15.91
N GLY A 30 21.87 -6.10 15.88
CA GLY A 30 23.16 -6.49 15.33
C GLY A 30 23.28 -6.11 13.86
N VAL A 31 24.50 -5.74 13.44
CA VAL A 31 24.78 -5.41 12.04
C VAL A 31 24.58 -6.64 11.15
N ASP A 32 25.00 -7.82 11.61
CA ASP A 32 24.87 -9.07 10.85
C ASP A 32 23.41 -9.47 10.61
N ASP A 33 22.53 -9.32 11.62
CA ASP A 33 21.09 -9.58 11.47
C ASP A 33 20.46 -8.63 10.43
N ARG A 34 20.90 -7.37 10.42
CA ARG A 34 20.42 -6.35 9.48
C ARG A 34 20.86 -6.66 8.06
N ILE A 35 22.14 -6.98 7.86
CA ILE A 35 22.69 -7.36 6.56
C ILE A 35 21.94 -8.58 6.04
N THR A 36 21.84 -9.63 6.86
CA THR A 36 21.15 -10.87 6.51
C THR A 36 19.71 -10.61 6.09
N GLY A 37 18.95 -9.81 6.85
CA GLY A 37 17.56 -9.50 6.51
C GLY A 37 17.40 -8.74 5.19
N LEU A 38 18.31 -7.81 4.90
CA LEU A 38 18.31 -7.04 3.65
C LEU A 38 18.75 -7.89 2.45
N GLU A 39 19.75 -8.76 2.59
CA GLU A 39 20.20 -9.69 1.55
C GLU A 39 19.14 -10.74 1.22
N LEU A 40 18.39 -11.19 2.23
CA LEU A 40 17.18 -11.99 2.05
C LEU A 40 16.02 -11.20 1.43
N GLY A 41 16.26 -9.96 1.00
CA GLY A 41 15.36 -9.09 0.24
C GLY A 41 14.20 -8.50 1.06
N ALA A 42 14.41 -8.29 2.36
CA ALA A 42 13.64 -7.28 3.05
C ALA A 42 13.91 -5.91 2.42
N ALA A 43 12.88 -5.08 2.31
CA ALA A 43 13.01 -3.76 1.75
C ALA A 43 13.54 -2.72 2.75
N ASP A 44 13.38 -3.00 4.05
CA ASP A 44 13.94 -2.20 5.14
C ASP A 44 14.07 -3.05 6.41
N TYR A 45 14.93 -2.62 7.33
CA TYR A 45 15.15 -3.25 8.63
C TYR A 45 15.17 -2.18 9.72
N LEU A 46 14.20 -2.25 10.64
CA LEU A 46 14.02 -1.26 11.70
C LEU A 46 14.16 -1.92 13.09
N PRO A 47 15.27 -1.67 13.81
CA PRO A 47 15.45 -2.22 15.15
C PRO A 47 14.48 -1.58 16.16
N LYS A 48 14.06 -2.34 17.16
CA LYS A 48 13.31 -1.86 18.32
C LYS A 48 14.29 -1.43 19.43
N PRO A 49 13.97 -0.38 20.20
CA PRO A 49 12.77 0.45 20.11
C PRO A 49 12.84 1.46 18.94
N PHE A 50 11.69 1.79 18.34
CA PHE A 50 11.55 2.79 17.29
C PHE A 50 10.34 3.69 17.54
N TYR A 51 10.32 4.85 16.91
CA TYR A 51 9.18 5.77 16.97
C TYR A 51 8.17 5.50 15.84
N LEU A 52 6.88 5.57 16.16
CA LEU A 52 5.80 5.39 15.18
C LEU A 52 5.91 6.30 13.94
N PRO A 53 6.26 7.59 14.06
CA PRO A 53 6.51 8.45 12.90
C PRO A 53 7.61 7.95 11.97
N GLU A 54 8.66 7.32 12.50
CA GLU A 54 9.75 6.75 11.71
C GLU A 54 9.26 5.56 10.87
N LEU A 55 8.53 4.64 11.50
CA LEU A 55 7.94 3.50 10.80
C LEU A 55 6.98 3.97 9.69
N SER A 56 6.13 4.96 9.97
CA SER A 56 5.22 5.55 8.99
C SER A 56 5.96 6.13 7.78
N ALA A 57 7.03 6.89 8.02
CA ALA A 57 7.86 7.46 6.95
C ALA A 57 8.52 6.38 6.10
N ARG A 58 9.00 5.29 6.71
CA ARG A 58 9.61 4.14 6.01
C ARG A 58 8.59 3.37 5.18
N ILE A 59 7.39 3.13 5.71
CA ILE A 59 6.28 2.52 4.95
C ILE A 59 5.93 3.39 3.74
N ALA A 60 5.78 4.70 3.92
CA ALA A 60 5.49 5.62 2.83
C ALA A 60 6.61 5.62 1.76
N ALA A 61 7.88 5.54 2.17
CA ALA A 61 9.00 5.42 1.25
C ALA A 61 8.97 4.08 0.46
N LEU A 62 8.64 2.98 1.13
CA LEU A 62 8.53 1.66 0.50
C LEU A 62 7.40 1.59 -0.53
N VAL A 63 6.21 2.07 -0.16
CA VAL A 63 5.05 2.17 -1.05
C VAL A 63 5.40 3.02 -2.27
N ARG A 64 6.08 4.16 -2.06
CA ARG A 64 6.54 5.01 -3.16
C ARG A 64 7.48 4.28 -4.11
N ARG A 65 8.46 3.52 -3.60
CA ARG A 65 9.40 2.78 -4.45
C ARG A 65 8.73 1.70 -5.30
N ARG A 66 7.70 1.03 -4.77
CA ARG A 66 7.05 -0.11 -5.46
C ARG A 66 5.98 0.30 -6.46
N HIS A 67 5.14 1.26 -6.12
CA HIS A 67 4.03 1.64 -7.00
C HIS A 67 4.44 2.57 -8.14
N TYR A 68 5.59 3.24 -8.02
CA TYR A 68 5.83 4.42 -8.86
C TYR A 68 6.98 4.33 -9.84
N GLN A 69 7.97 3.44 -9.74
CA GLN A 69 9.19 3.54 -10.60
C GLN A 69 9.80 4.98 -10.67
N GLY A 70 9.45 5.87 -9.72
CA GLY A 70 9.76 7.32 -9.77
C GLY A 70 8.59 8.25 -10.15
N THR A 71 7.49 7.76 -10.72
CA THR A 71 6.30 8.51 -11.12
C THR A 71 5.09 8.19 -10.24
N ASN A 72 4.55 9.18 -9.52
CA ASN A 72 3.43 9.09 -8.56
C ASN A 72 2.05 8.68 -9.14
N LEU A 73 2.01 7.97 -10.27
CA LEU A 73 0.83 7.69 -11.08
C LEU A 73 0.43 6.21 -10.99
N LEU A 74 -0.76 5.92 -10.46
CA LEU A 74 -1.43 4.62 -10.60
C LEU A 74 -2.14 4.56 -11.95
N VAL A 75 -1.83 3.57 -12.79
CA VAL A 75 -2.47 3.40 -14.11
C VAL A 75 -3.25 2.10 -14.16
N VAL A 76 -4.55 2.18 -14.46
CA VAL A 76 -5.46 1.05 -14.64
C VAL A 76 -6.27 1.25 -15.91
N GLY A 77 -5.93 0.51 -16.98
CA GLY A 77 -6.52 0.71 -18.30
C GLY A 77 -6.31 2.15 -18.79
N ALA A 78 -7.39 2.85 -19.12
CA ALA A 78 -7.35 4.27 -19.52
C ALA A 78 -7.31 5.25 -18.33
N LEU A 79 -7.50 4.78 -17.10
CA LEU A 79 -7.50 5.61 -15.90
C LEU A 79 -6.06 5.79 -15.39
N SER A 80 -5.70 7.02 -15.10
CA SER A 80 -4.45 7.38 -14.44
C SER A 80 -4.74 8.23 -13.20
N VAL A 81 -4.14 7.91 -12.06
CA VAL A 81 -4.39 8.56 -10.76
C VAL A 81 -3.08 8.96 -10.11
N ASP A 82 -2.88 10.26 -9.93
CA ASP A 82 -1.81 10.82 -9.11
C ASP A 82 -2.31 10.96 -7.67
N VAL A 83 -1.92 10.00 -6.82
CA VAL A 83 -2.39 9.93 -5.43
C VAL A 83 -1.89 11.11 -4.59
N PRO A 84 -0.59 11.49 -4.65
CA PRO A 84 -0.10 12.67 -3.95
C PRO A 84 -0.74 13.98 -4.40
N ALA A 85 -0.93 14.19 -5.70
CA ALA A 85 -1.56 15.40 -6.23
C ALA A 85 -3.10 15.38 -6.10
N ARG A 86 -3.69 14.25 -5.69
CA ARG A 86 -5.13 14.01 -5.67
C ARG A 86 -5.81 14.31 -7.02
N ARG A 87 -5.19 13.84 -8.12
CA ARG A 87 -5.68 14.05 -9.49
C ARG A 87 -5.93 12.72 -10.18
N ALA A 88 -6.96 12.67 -11.00
CA ALA A 88 -7.25 11.53 -11.85
C ALA A 88 -7.52 11.98 -13.28
N SER A 89 -7.24 11.14 -14.25
CA SER A 89 -7.54 11.37 -15.67
C SER A 89 -7.95 10.08 -16.35
N VAL A 90 -8.88 10.15 -17.31
CA VAL A 90 -9.26 9.01 -18.16
C VAL A 90 -8.88 9.34 -19.59
N ALA A 91 -8.09 8.47 -20.23
CA ALA A 91 -7.56 8.67 -21.57
C ALA A 91 -6.90 10.06 -21.76
N GLY A 92 -6.15 10.51 -20.73
CA GLY A 92 -5.48 11.81 -20.71
C GLY A 92 -6.37 13.02 -20.39
N ARG A 93 -7.70 12.84 -20.27
CA ARG A 93 -8.62 13.90 -19.87
C ARG A 93 -8.75 13.96 -18.35
N ALA A 94 -8.37 15.09 -17.75
CA ALA A 94 -8.47 15.29 -16.31
C ALA A 94 -9.92 15.17 -15.81
N LEU A 95 -10.11 14.47 -14.70
CA LEU A 95 -11.36 14.37 -13.97
C LEU A 95 -11.39 15.43 -12.87
N THR A 96 -12.46 16.23 -12.85
CA THR A 96 -12.74 17.13 -11.73
C THR A 96 -13.50 16.35 -10.66
N LEU A 97 -12.77 15.79 -9.71
CA LEU A 97 -13.33 15.03 -8.60
C LEU A 97 -13.33 15.88 -7.32
N THR A 98 -14.41 15.80 -6.57
CA THR A 98 -14.42 16.25 -5.18
C THR A 98 -13.51 15.36 -4.34
N ARG A 99 -13.14 15.83 -3.14
CA ARG A 99 -12.31 15.06 -2.20
C ARG A 99 -12.89 13.67 -1.90
N ILE A 100 -14.22 13.61 -1.75
CA ILE A 100 -14.97 12.39 -1.45
C ILE A 100 -14.91 11.41 -2.63
N GLU A 101 -15.18 11.90 -3.84
CA GLU A 101 -15.13 11.06 -5.05
C GLU A 101 -13.72 10.54 -5.32
N PHE A 102 -12.70 11.35 -5.04
CA PHE A 102 -11.31 10.90 -5.15
C PHE A 102 -10.98 9.80 -4.13
N ASP A 103 -11.37 9.98 -2.87
CA ASP A 103 -11.15 8.98 -1.83
C ASP A 103 -11.93 7.68 -2.13
N LEU A 104 -13.14 7.78 -2.70
CA LEU A 104 -13.93 6.63 -3.16
C LEU A 104 -13.26 5.92 -4.35
N LEU A 105 -12.74 6.68 -5.32
CA LEU A 105 -12.00 6.12 -6.45
C LEU A 105 -10.78 5.31 -5.95
N LEU A 106 -10.02 5.85 -5.01
CA LEU A 106 -8.91 5.12 -4.39
C LEU A 106 -9.37 3.86 -3.68
N LEU A 107 -10.50 3.91 -2.97
CA LEU A 107 -11.07 2.74 -2.30
C LEU A 107 -11.42 1.64 -3.31
N LEU A 108 -12.04 1.99 -4.43
CA LEU A 108 -12.36 1.05 -5.50
C LEU A 108 -11.09 0.46 -6.13
N LEU A 109 -10.09 1.30 -6.39
CA LEU A 109 -8.80 0.86 -6.93
C LEU A 109 -8.02 -0.04 -5.97
N ALA A 110 -8.11 0.19 -4.66
CA ALA A 110 -7.50 -0.68 -3.66
C ALA A 110 -8.20 -2.05 -3.54
N ASN A 111 -9.45 -2.14 -3.99
CA ASN A 111 -10.30 -3.34 -3.86
C ASN A 111 -10.72 -3.89 -5.23
N GLN A 112 -9.87 -3.81 -6.26
CA GLN A 112 -10.14 -4.20 -7.67
C GLN A 112 -10.68 -5.64 -7.90
N SER A 113 -10.84 -6.45 -6.84
CA SER A 113 -11.38 -7.82 -6.90
C SER A 113 -12.56 -8.06 -5.94
N ARG A 114 -13.10 -7.02 -5.31
CA ARG A 114 -14.23 -7.11 -4.38
C ARG A 114 -15.30 -6.10 -4.74
N VAL A 115 -16.51 -6.60 -4.97
CA VAL A 115 -17.72 -5.75 -5.05
C VAL A 115 -17.85 -5.04 -3.70
N ILE A 116 -17.70 -3.71 -3.71
CA ILE A 116 -18.03 -2.88 -2.54
C ILE A 116 -19.54 -2.71 -2.56
N TYR A 117 -20.23 -3.54 -1.79
CA TYR A 117 -21.64 -3.35 -1.52
C TYR A 117 -21.81 -2.12 -0.63
N GLU A 118 -22.85 -1.32 -0.89
CA GLU A 118 -23.37 -0.37 0.11
C GLU A 118 -24.05 -1.18 1.23
N GLY A 119 -23.22 -1.82 2.05
CA GLY A 119 -23.59 -2.58 3.22
C GLY A 119 -23.34 -1.72 4.45
N ARG A 120 -24.31 -1.72 5.37
CA ARG A 120 -24.34 -0.96 6.62
C ARG A 120 -23.19 -1.39 7.56
N ASP A 121 -21.95 -1.03 7.24
CA ASP A 121 -20.78 -1.14 8.14
C ASP A 121 -20.52 0.24 8.77
N SER A 122 -20.72 0.31 10.08
CA SER A 122 -20.61 1.53 10.89
C SER A 122 -19.17 2.02 11.11
N ARG A 123 -18.19 1.48 10.38
CA ARG A 123 -16.77 1.91 10.43
C ARG A 123 -16.34 2.81 9.28
N THR A 124 -17.21 3.10 8.31
CA THR A 124 -16.93 4.08 7.26
C THR A 124 -17.51 5.45 7.61
N PRO A 125 -16.75 6.56 7.48
CA PRO A 125 -17.18 7.89 7.91
C PRO A 125 -18.21 8.55 6.96
N PHE A 126 -18.72 7.84 5.97
CA PHE A 126 -19.58 8.40 4.93
C PHE A 126 -21.06 8.28 5.27
N GLY A 127 -21.63 9.39 5.75
CA GLY A 127 -23.07 9.59 5.80
C GLY A 127 -23.64 9.82 4.40
N ARG A 128 -24.62 8.98 4.04
CA ARG A 128 -25.72 9.14 3.07
C ARG A 128 -25.44 9.95 1.78
N CYS A 129 -25.44 9.29 0.62
CA CYS A 129 -26.45 9.47 -0.44
C CYS A 129 -26.14 8.52 -1.61
N GLY A 130 -27.13 7.71 -2.01
CA GLY A 130 -26.96 6.64 -2.99
C GLY A 130 -26.81 7.12 -4.44
N ARG A 131 -25.93 6.44 -5.17
CA ARG A 131 -26.04 6.16 -6.61
C ARG A 131 -25.00 5.11 -7.01
N ALA A 132 -25.47 4.02 -7.60
CA ALA A 132 -24.63 2.96 -8.14
C ALA A 132 -23.75 3.49 -9.27
N VAL A 133 -22.44 3.22 -9.21
CA VAL A 133 -21.53 3.40 -10.34
C VAL A 133 -21.16 2.01 -10.84
N GLN A 134 -21.80 1.59 -11.93
CA GLN A 134 -21.39 0.42 -12.71
C GLN A 134 -20.32 0.89 -13.70
N LEU A 135 -19.09 0.39 -13.58
CA LEU A 135 -18.08 0.50 -14.63
C LEU A 135 -18.21 -0.75 -15.51
N VAL A 136 -18.64 -0.53 -16.75
CA VAL A 136 -18.47 -1.46 -17.88
C VAL A 136 -17.03 -1.35 -18.37
#